data_AF-A0A226CUB1-F1
#
_entry.id   AF-A0A226CUB1-F1
#
_cell.length_a   1.000
_cell.length_b   1.000
_cell.length_c   1.000
_cell.angle_alpha   90.00
_cell.angle_beta   90.00
_cell.angle_gamma   90.00
#
_symmetry.space_group_name_H-M   'P 1'
#
loop_
_entity.id
_entity.type
_entity.pdbx_description
1 polymer ?
#
loop_
_entity_poly.entity_id
_entity_poly.type
_entity_poly.pdbx_seq_one_letter_code
_entity_poly.pdbx_strand_id
1 'polypeptide(L)'
;MCKVLEIPGKYNLTLELEYHRFINFNGQISGRSFGRATPYVEQYNEMDDSIYQVVFYSLNFITVTNPPSANSGLDAFISPFDSETWAFLFITVVTLGGFVSGLGQMDSVQHGCLVLVSIVEKVISVTSVLLGQVSDTTGKAYRTAKVASLLIILWLFGNLVLTANLYQGSIYSCLAVILPPQTPLDFDDLVTWDLAIISDARGYDYGTQSRMSILVFTIIPELLSTPGISSKFAKLRKTLQARVTTSQDPRVYKMIKNSVRENSTRSHPTFVIILPSHDIGNTINGYKLAGNRYIVASRLASPFSMVMFFAGYRNLVHPYFVKDWRRIQESGLESLWDTYIEIGRLLNRISFHQGKQKYFETVQRSFSDVKETIRFHESTPVSVYLIRPIFAICGIILVLGMLGFLAENRNNVVAGVKLLVQAMHATLIYIWKVFQTIVAYCLPKTST
;
A
#
# COMPACT_ATOMS: atom_id res chain seq x y z
N MET A 1 40.65 -31.49 17.90
CA MET A 1 40.48 -30.46 16.85
C MET A 1 39.08 -30.61 16.28
N CYS A 2 38.27 -29.56 16.34
CA CYS A 2 36.81 -29.66 16.26
C CYS A 2 36.33 -29.82 14.81
N LYS A 3 35.57 -30.88 14.48
CA LYS A 3 34.91 -31.06 13.17
C LYS A 3 33.99 -29.88 12.80
N VAL A 4 33.61 -29.06 13.78
CA VAL A 4 32.90 -27.80 13.60
C VAL A 4 33.68 -26.81 12.71
N LEU A 5 35.02 -26.91 12.66
CA LEU A 5 35.87 -26.06 11.81
C LEU A 5 35.84 -26.46 10.32
N GLU A 6 35.41 -27.68 9.98
CA GLU A 6 35.39 -28.20 8.60
C GLU A 6 34.09 -27.88 7.85
N ILE A 7 32.97 -27.80 8.58
CA ILE A 7 31.64 -27.47 8.05
C ILE A 7 31.65 -26.17 7.21
N PRO A 8 32.27 -25.08 7.66
CA PRO A 8 32.18 -23.80 6.96
C PRO A 8 32.90 -23.78 5.62
N GLY A 9 34.09 -24.40 5.56
CA GLY A 9 34.85 -24.54 4.32
C GLY A 9 34.10 -25.38 3.28
N LYS A 10 33.31 -26.37 3.71
CA LYS A 10 32.53 -27.23 2.82
C LYS A 10 31.31 -26.53 2.20
N TYR A 11 30.68 -25.61 2.91
CA TYR A 11 29.46 -24.93 2.46
C TYR A 11 29.71 -23.52 1.91
N ASN A 12 30.97 -23.19 1.61
CA ASN A 12 31.39 -21.86 1.13
C ASN A 12 30.88 -20.73 2.03
N LEU A 13 30.82 -21.01 3.34
CA LEU A 13 30.56 -20.01 4.36
C LEU A 13 31.90 -19.31 4.60
N THR A 14 31.96 -17.99 4.45
CA THR A 14 33.18 -17.20 4.65
C THR A 14 33.60 -17.27 6.11
N LEU A 15 34.42 -18.25 6.44
CA LEU A 15 34.86 -18.55 7.79
C LEU A 15 36.38 -18.56 7.82
N GLU A 16 36.95 -17.36 7.93
CA GLU A 16 38.24 -17.22 8.60
C GLU A 16 37.99 -17.62 10.08
N LEU A 17 38.90 -18.23 10.83
CA LEU A 17 38.66 -18.61 12.24
C LEU A 17 39.96 -18.42 12.99
N GLU A 18 40.16 -17.23 13.53
CA GLU A 18 41.17 -17.03 14.56
C GLU A 18 40.63 -17.59 15.87
N TYR A 19 41.13 -18.76 16.26
CA TYR A 19 40.87 -19.35 17.57
C TYR A 19 41.74 -18.62 18.61
N HIS A 20 41.25 -17.50 19.12
CA HIS A 20 41.84 -16.87 20.30
C HIS A 20 41.14 -17.38 21.56
N ARG A 21 41.85 -18.22 22.30
CA ARG A 21 41.45 -18.75 23.61
C ARG A 21 41.59 -17.63 24.65
N PHE A 22 40.61 -16.74 24.74
CA PHE A 22 40.53 -15.77 25.84
C PHE A 22 39.47 -16.22 26.84
N ILE A 23 39.93 -16.86 27.91
CA ILE A 23 39.19 -16.90 29.18
C ILE A 23 39.66 -15.65 29.93
N ASN A 24 38.81 -14.63 29.99
CA ASN A 24 38.95 -13.60 31.02
C ASN A 24 37.56 -13.30 31.60
N PHE A 25 37.50 -13.35 32.93
CA PHE A 25 36.34 -13.33 33.81
C PHE A 25 35.51 -12.01 33.81
N ASN A 26 35.75 -11.10 32.86
CA ASN A 26 35.10 -9.78 32.81
C ASN A 26 34.06 -9.61 31.67
N GLY A 27 33.54 -10.71 31.12
CA GLY A 27 32.14 -10.74 30.68
C GLY A 27 31.70 -9.86 29.50
N GLN A 28 32.55 -9.60 28.50
CA GLN A 28 32.10 -9.05 27.21
C GLN A 28 32.70 -9.82 26.03
N ILE A 29 31.88 -10.67 25.42
CA ILE A 29 32.19 -11.40 24.18
C ILE A 29 31.69 -10.53 23.02
N SER A 30 32.61 -9.94 22.25
CA SER A 30 32.31 -9.33 20.95
C SER A 30 32.68 -10.33 19.85
N GLY A 31 31.69 -11.04 19.29
CA GLY A 31 31.86 -11.91 18.11
C GLY A 31 32.07 -11.12 16.82
N ARG A 32 32.69 -11.74 15.80
CA ARG A 32 32.81 -11.33 14.37
C ARG A 32 32.04 -12.29 13.42
N SER A 33 31.18 -11.77 12.52
CA SER A 33 30.17 -12.47 11.70
C SER A 33 29.75 -11.60 10.51
N PHE A 34 30.35 -11.90 9.37
CA PHE A 34 29.60 -12.22 8.16
C PHE A 34 30.14 -13.57 7.70
N GLY A 35 29.27 -14.58 7.56
CA GLY A 35 29.70 -15.94 7.21
C GLY A 35 30.26 -16.77 8.37
N ARG A 36 30.21 -16.28 9.63
CA ARG A 36 30.62 -17.03 10.83
C ARG A 36 29.43 -17.44 11.70
N ALA A 37 29.49 -18.66 12.21
CA ALA A 37 28.53 -19.19 13.18
C ALA A 37 28.79 -18.58 14.56
N THR A 38 27.83 -17.83 15.10
CA THR A 38 27.89 -17.35 16.49
C THR A 38 27.35 -18.46 17.40
N PRO A 39 28.17 -19.07 18.28
CA PRO A 39 27.64 -19.98 19.27
C PRO A 39 26.88 -19.16 20.32
N TYR A 40 25.57 -19.04 20.11
CA TYR A 40 24.66 -18.71 21.19
C TYR A 40 24.50 -19.98 22.04
N VAL A 41 25.28 -20.08 23.11
CA VAL A 41 25.26 -21.23 24.02
C VAL A 41 24.33 -20.88 25.17
N GLU A 42 23.19 -21.56 25.27
CA GLU A 42 22.20 -21.27 26.32
C GLU A 42 22.65 -21.69 27.73
N GLN A 43 23.68 -22.53 27.84
CA GLN A 43 24.31 -22.93 29.10
C GLN A 43 25.71 -23.47 28.79
N TYR A 44 26.77 -22.79 29.25
CA TYR A 44 28.11 -23.39 29.29
C TYR A 44 28.25 -24.04 30.66
N ASN A 45 28.27 -25.37 30.71
CA ASN A 45 28.70 -26.10 31.90
C ASN A 45 29.89 -26.98 31.48
N GLU A 46 31.08 -26.39 31.51
CA GLU A 46 32.38 -27.07 31.41
C GLU A 46 32.66 -27.85 30.09
N MET A 47 33.90 -28.31 29.94
CA MET A 47 34.55 -28.66 28.65
C MET A 47 34.02 -29.93 27.94
N ASP A 48 32.89 -30.50 28.38
CA ASP A 48 32.38 -31.79 27.89
C ASP A 48 31.08 -31.69 27.07
N ASP A 49 30.64 -30.49 26.69
CA ASP A 49 29.49 -30.38 25.79
C ASP A 49 29.81 -30.86 24.37
N SER A 50 28.93 -31.69 23.82
CA SER A 50 29.00 -32.17 22.44
C SER A 50 27.85 -31.62 21.61
N ILE A 51 28.20 -30.94 20.52
CA ILE A 51 27.25 -30.44 19.52
C ILE A 51 26.69 -31.63 18.76
N TYR A 52 25.38 -31.81 18.80
CA TYR A 52 24.70 -32.89 18.07
C TYR A 52 23.85 -32.40 16.91
N GLN A 53 23.49 -31.11 16.87
CA GLN A 53 22.76 -30.50 15.77
C GLN A 53 23.24 -29.07 15.53
N VAL A 54 23.32 -28.71 14.25
CA VAL A 54 23.60 -27.35 13.79
C VAL A 54 22.45 -26.93 12.89
N VAL A 55 21.79 -25.83 13.23
CA VAL A 55 20.66 -25.29 12.46
C VAL A 55 21.03 -23.92 11.93
N PHE A 56 20.73 -23.70 10.66
CA PHE A 56 20.91 -22.41 9.99
C PHE A 56 19.54 -21.76 9.85
N TYR A 57 19.34 -20.64 10.54
CA TYR A 57 18.15 -19.81 10.32
C TYR A 57 18.54 -18.60 9.50
N SER A 58 17.96 -18.48 8.32
CA SER A 58 17.92 -17.20 7.63
C SER A 58 17.07 -16.23 8.46
N LEU A 59 17.55 -15.00 8.62
CA LEU A 59 16.65 -13.92 8.99
C LEU A 59 15.91 -13.52 7.72
N ASN A 60 14.62 -13.27 7.82
CA ASN A 60 13.82 -12.76 6.73
C ASN A 60 12.95 -11.63 7.29
N PHE A 61 12.18 -10.97 6.45
CA PHE A 61 11.31 -9.91 6.93
C PHE A 61 9.87 -10.08 6.50
N ILE A 62 9.00 -9.49 7.29
CA ILE A 62 7.61 -9.25 6.95
C ILE A 62 7.39 -7.74 6.88
N THR A 63 6.64 -7.30 5.88
CA THR A 63 6.16 -5.92 5.80
C THR A 63 4.76 -5.87 6.37
N VAL A 64 4.52 -4.98 7.33
CA VAL A 64 3.20 -4.68 7.87
C VAL A 64 2.77 -3.33 7.32
N THR A 65 1.67 -3.31 6.57
CA THR A 65 1.15 -2.11 5.93
C THR A 65 -0.37 -2.01 6.07
N ASN A 66 -0.93 -0.93 5.54
CA ASN A 66 -2.37 -0.70 5.51
C ASN A 66 -3.08 -1.85 4.80
N PRO A 67 -4.36 -2.13 5.16
CA PRO A 67 -5.16 -3.07 4.39
C PRO A 67 -5.13 -2.70 2.90
N PRO A 68 -5.28 -3.67 1.99
CA PRO A 68 -5.51 -3.38 0.59
C PRO A 68 -6.69 -2.41 0.47
N SER A 69 -6.53 -1.38 -0.36
CA SER A 69 -7.57 -0.37 -0.59
C SER A 69 -7.83 -0.23 -2.09
N ALA A 70 -9.07 0.11 -2.46
CA ALA A 70 -9.36 0.50 -3.83
C ALA A 70 -8.45 1.69 -4.21
N ASN A 71 -8.03 1.73 -5.48
CA ASN A 71 -7.24 2.85 -5.97
C ASN A 71 -8.04 4.13 -5.74
N SER A 72 -7.55 5.02 -4.88
CA SER A 72 -8.28 6.22 -4.48
C SER A 72 -7.83 7.40 -5.29
N GLY A 73 -8.78 8.26 -5.70
CA GLY A 73 -8.44 9.52 -6.35
C GLY A 73 -8.77 9.54 -7.83
N LEU A 74 -8.20 10.50 -8.54
CA LEU A 74 -8.39 10.68 -9.97
C LEU A 74 -7.74 9.56 -10.80
N ASP A 75 -6.64 9.00 -10.28
CA ASP A 75 -5.86 7.96 -10.95
C ASP A 75 -6.71 6.74 -11.29
N ALA A 76 -7.69 6.38 -10.46
CA ALA A 76 -8.59 5.25 -10.71
C ALA A 76 -9.51 5.47 -11.92
N PHE A 77 -9.80 6.72 -12.28
CA PHE A 77 -10.64 7.07 -13.43
C PHE A 77 -9.85 7.22 -14.73
N ILE A 78 -8.54 7.47 -14.60
CA ILE A 78 -7.61 7.59 -15.73
C ILE A 78 -6.98 6.22 -16.05
N SER A 79 -6.78 5.36 -15.05
CA SER A 79 -6.15 4.04 -15.18
C SER A 79 -6.80 3.02 -16.13
N PRO A 80 -8.10 3.13 -16.51
CA PRO A 80 -8.66 2.21 -17.51
C PRO A 80 -7.93 2.24 -18.85
N PHE A 81 -7.26 3.35 -19.17
CA PHE A 81 -6.45 3.53 -20.36
C PHE A 81 -5.04 4.02 -19.99
N ASP A 82 -4.06 3.62 -20.79
CA ASP A 82 -2.71 4.17 -20.72
C ASP A 82 -2.64 5.58 -21.31
N SER A 83 -1.53 6.26 -21.05
CA SER A 83 -1.29 7.62 -21.54
C SER A 83 -1.41 7.73 -23.07
N GLU A 84 -0.97 6.69 -23.77
CA GLU A 84 -0.93 6.57 -25.21
C GLU A 84 -2.36 6.50 -25.77
N THR A 85 -3.23 5.68 -25.19
CA THR A 85 -4.64 5.60 -25.60
C THR A 85 -5.35 6.93 -25.37
N TRP A 86 -5.10 7.59 -24.23
CA TRP A 86 -5.64 8.93 -23.98
C TRP A 86 -5.16 9.96 -25.01
N ALA A 87 -3.87 9.94 -25.35
CA ALA A 87 -3.30 10.83 -26.35
C ALA A 87 -3.89 10.57 -27.75
N PHE A 88 -4.04 9.31 -28.15
CA PHE A 88 -4.64 8.95 -29.44
C PHE A 88 -6.12 9.32 -29.51
N LEU A 89 -6.87 9.15 -28.43
CA LEU A 89 -8.27 9.58 -28.33
C LEU A 89 -8.37 11.10 -28.49
N PHE A 90 -7.51 11.86 -27.82
CA PHE A 90 -7.45 13.31 -27.96
C PHE A 90 -7.11 13.75 -29.39
N ILE A 91 -6.07 13.16 -29.99
CA ILE A 91 -5.68 13.44 -31.39
C ILE A 91 -6.83 13.13 -32.35
N THR A 92 -7.52 12.01 -32.14
CA THR A 92 -8.64 11.60 -33.00
C THR A 92 -9.82 12.57 -32.89
N VAL A 93 -10.13 13.04 -31.69
CA VAL A 93 -11.17 14.06 -31.48
C VAL A 93 -10.82 15.37 -32.19
N VAL A 94 -9.58 15.86 -32.06
CA VAL A 94 -9.12 17.11 -32.69
C VAL A 94 -9.11 16.98 -34.22
N THR A 95 -8.55 15.89 -34.74
CA THR A 95 -8.47 15.64 -36.19
C THR A 95 -9.85 15.48 -36.81
N LEU A 96 -10.77 14.77 -36.17
CA LEU A 96 -12.14 14.64 -36.68
C LEU A 96 -12.91 15.97 -36.59
N GLY A 97 -12.77 16.73 -35.50
CA GLY A 97 -13.37 18.06 -35.38
C GLY A 97 -12.88 19.01 -36.47
N GLY A 98 -11.57 19.00 -36.74
CA GLY A 98 -10.96 19.74 -37.85
C GLY A 98 -11.48 19.28 -39.22
N PHE A 99 -11.55 17.97 -39.46
CA PHE A 99 -12.07 17.39 -40.70
C PHE A 99 -13.54 17.80 -40.95
N VAL A 100 -14.41 17.68 -39.94
CA VAL A 100 -15.82 18.06 -40.04
C VAL A 100 -15.97 19.58 -40.24
N SER A 101 -15.15 20.39 -39.57
CA SER A 101 -15.14 21.84 -39.80
C SER A 101 -14.71 22.20 -41.23
N GLY A 102 -13.72 21.49 -41.79
CA GLY A 102 -13.26 21.68 -43.16
C GLY A 102 -14.32 21.35 -44.21
N LEU A 103 -15.08 20.26 -44.01
CA LEU A 103 -16.20 19.90 -44.88
C LEU A 103 -17.31 20.96 -44.87
N GLY A 104 -17.57 21.60 -43.73
CA GLY A 104 -18.58 22.66 -43.62
C GLY A 104 -18.15 24.00 -44.26
N GLN A 105 -16.85 24.22 -44.46
CA GLN A 105 -16.31 25.48 -44.99
C GLN A 105 -16.25 25.54 -46.52
N MET A 106 -16.44 24.42 -47.24
CA MET A 106 -16.38 24.41 -48.70
C MET A 106 -17.41 25.35 -49.36
N ASP A 107 -18.48 25.71 -48.66
CA ASP A 107 -19.55 26.58 -49.18
C ASP A 107 -19.42 28.06 -48.73
N SER A 108 -18.46 28.41 -47.86
CA SER A 108 -18.39 29.74 -47.24
C SER A 108 -16.96 30.24 -47.01
N VAL A 109 -16.61 31.37 -47.63
CA VAL A 109 -15.34 32.07 -47.38
C VAL A 109 -15.42 32.82 -46.04
N GLN A 110 -14.94 32.21 -44.96
CA GLN A 110 -14.86 32.85 -43.64
C GLN A 110 -13.46 33.39 -43.33
N HIS A 111 -13.39 34.49 -42.57
CA HIS A 111 -12.14 35.05 -42.06
C HIS A 111 -11.56 34.21 -40.89
N GLY A 112 -10.23 34.18 -40.75
CA GLY A 112 -9.50 33.18 -39.94
C GLY A 112 -9.88 33.05 -38.46
N CYS A 113 -10.41 34.09 -37.79
CA CYS A 113 -10.90 33.96 -36.42
C CYS A 113 -12.17 33.09 -36.32
N LEU A 114 -13.07 33.20 -37.30
CA LEU A 114 -14.29 32.39 -37.39
C LEU A 114 -13.97 30.91 -37.63
N VAL A 115 -12.86 30.62 -38.32
CA VAL A 115 -12.38 29.25 -38.56
C VAL A 115 -12.01 28.55 -37.24
N LEU A 116 -11.30 29.22 -36.34
CA LEU A 116 -10.94 28.63 -35.04
C LEU A 116 -12.17 28.37 -34.17
N VAL A 117 -13.14 29.30 -34.15
CA VAL A 117 -14.40 29.13 -33.42
C VAL A 117 -15.17 27.93 -33.97
N SER A 118 -15.26 27.80 -35.30
CA SER A 118 -15.90 26.66 -35.96
C SER A 118 -15.22 25.34 -35.60
N ILE A 119 -13.88 25.28 -35.60
CA ILE A 119 -13.15 24.07 -35.22
C ILE A 119 -13.43 23.69 -33.76
N VAL A 120 -13.37 24.66 -32.83
CA VAL A 120 -13.63 24.42 -31.41
C VAL A 120 -15.07 23.93 -31.20
N GLU A 121 -16.05 24.54 -31.85
CA GLU A 121 -17.45 24.09 -31.81
C GLU A 121 -17.58 22.64 -32.28
N LYS A 122 -16.93 22.27 -33.39
CA LYS A 122 -16.97 20.88 -33.90
C LYS A 122 -16.20 19.91 -33.01
N VAL A 123 -15.08 20.31 -32.41
CA VAL A 123 -14.37 19.51 -31.42
C VAL A 123 -15.26 19.22 -30.21
N ILE A 124 -15.94 20.25 -29.65
CA ILE A 124 -16.88 20.08 -28.53
C ILE A 124 -18.03 19.14 -28.93
N SER A 125 -18.57 19.29 -30.14
CA SER A 125 -19.62 18.40 -30.65
C SER A 125 -19.14 16.96 -30.76
N VAL A 126 -17.93 16.73 -31.28
CA VAL A 126 -17.31 15.40 -31.40
C VAL A 126 -17.05 14.80 -30.02
N THR A 127 -16.55 15.58 -29.06
CA THR A 127 -16.39 15.15 -27.67
C THR A 127 -17.73 14.78 -27.04
N SER A 128 -18.79 15.55 -27.27
CA SER A 128 -20.13 15.27 -26.74
C SER A 128 -20.64 13.92 -27.26
N VAL A 129 -20.48 13.67 -28.56
CA VAL A 129 -20.83 12.39 -29.19
C VAL A 129 -19.99 11.24 -28.61
N LEU A 130 -18.69 11.45 -28.39
CA LEU A 130 -17.80 10.46 -27.76
C LEU A 130 -18.26 10.09 -26.33
N LEU A 131 -18.79 11.07 -25.60
CA LEU A 131 -19.39 10.89 -24.27
C LEU A 131 -20.82 10.32 -24.31
N GLY A 132 -21.30 9.90 -25.48
CA GLY A 132 -22.65 9.35 -25.68
C GLY A 132 -23.76 10.40 -25.65
N GLN A 133 -23.43 11.69 -25.68
CA GLN A 133 -24.39 12.78 -25.76
C GLN A 133 -24.69 13.10 -27.22
N VAL A 134 -25.92 12.83 -27.66
CA VAL A 134 -26.37 13.17 -29.01
C VAL A 134 -26.97 14.57 -28.99
N SER A 135 -26.36 15.51 -29.72
CA SER A 135 -26.92 16.85 -29.93
C SER A 135 -27.86 16.87 -31.13
N ASP A 136 -29.05 17.44 -30.97
CA ASP A 136 -30.10 17.53 -31.99
C ASP A 136 -29.69 18.35 -33.24
N THR A 137 -28.65 19.16 -33.13
CA THR A 137 -28.29 20.16 -34.16
C THR A 137 -27.46 19.61 -35.32
N THR A 138 -26.97 18.37 -35.25
CA THR A 138 -25.80 17.94 -36.05
C THR A 138 -26.12 17.14 -37.32
N GLY A 139 -27.35 16.63 -37.48
CA GLY A 139 -27.68 15.69 -38.56
C GLY A 139 -27.54 16.23 -39.98
N LYS A 140 -27.59 17.55 -40.19
CA LYS A 140 -27.49 18.16 -41.52
C LYS A 140 -26.07 18.15 -42.09
N ALA A 141 -25.05 18.38 -41.26
CA ALA A 141 -23.65 18.46 -41.70
C ALA A 141 -23.09 17.11 -42.17
N TYR A 142 -23.66 16.00 -41.69
CA TYR A 142 -23.19 14.64 -42.01
C TYR A 142 -23.81 14.06 -43.28
N ARG A 143 -24.85 14.69 -43.84
CA ARG A 143 -25.57 14.18 -45.02
C ARG A 143 -24.92 14.53 -46.36
N THR A 144 -24.07 15.55 -46.40
CA THR A 144 -23.61 16.15 -47.67
C THR A 144 -22.51 15.36 -48.38
N ALA A 145 -21.77 14.47 -47.70
CA ALA A 145 -20.70 13.68 -48.29
C ALA A 145 -20.79 12.19 -47.92
N LYS A 146 -21.12 11.33 -48.90
CA LYS A 146 -21.27 9.87 -48.70
C LYS A 146 -20.01 9.22 -48.10
N VAL A 147 -18.82 9.66 -48.52
CA VAL A 147 -17.54 9.13 -48.02
C VAL A 147 -17.29 9.55 -46.57
N ALA A 148 -17.61 10.80 -46.20
CA ALA A 148 -17.50 11.27 -44.83
C ALA A 148 -18.43 10.51 -43.89
N SER A 149 -19.65 10.19 -44.35
CA SER A 149 -20.60 9.39 -43.58
C SER A 149 -20.03 8.01 -43.21
N LEU A 150 -19.40 7.30 -44.15
CA LEU A 150 -18.76 6.00 -43.87
C LEU A 150 -17.62 6.11 -42.84
N LEU A 151 -16.75 7.12 -42.97
CA LEU A 151 -15.67 7.36 -42.02
C LEU A 151 -16.20 7.66 -40.62
N ILE A 152 -17.28 8.45 -40.53
CA ILE A 152 -17.90 8.81 -39.26
C ILE A 152 -18.59 7.60 -38.63
N ILE A 153 -19.27 6.76 -39.40
CA ILE A 153 -19.85 5.51 -38.90
C ILE A 153 -18.76 4.59 -38.35
N LEU A 154 -17.64 4.43 -39.07
CA LEU A 154 -16.52 3.60 -38.61
C LEU A 154 -15.88 4.16 -37.33
N TRP A 155 -15.72 5.48 -37.26
CA TRP A 155 -15.23 6.17 -36.07
C TRP A 155 -16.18 6.02 -34.88
N LEU A 156 -17.49 6.20 -35.08
CA LEU A 156 -18.51 5.99 -34.08
C LEU A 156 -18.52 4.55 -33.56
N PHE A 157 -18.34 3.56 -34.45
CA PHE A 157 -18.22 2.16 -34.06
C PHE A 157 -16.98 1.92 -33.20
N GLY A 158 -15.82 2.42 -33.63
CA GLY A 158 -14.57 2.32 -32.86
C GLY A 158 -14.70 2.96 -31.48
N ASN A 159 -15.30 4.13 -31.40
CA ASN A 159 -15.57 4.81 -30.14
C ASN A 159 -16.56 4.07 -29.27
N LEU A 160 -17.64 3.54 -29.82
CA LEU A 160 -18.61 2.76 -29.05
C LEU A 160 -17.91 1.56 -28.39
N VAL A 161 -17.06 0.86 -29.12
CA VAL A 161 -16.25 -0.23 -28.57
C VAL A 161 -15.30 0.30 -27.50
N LEU A 162 -14.64 1.43 -27.73
CA LEU A 162 -13.66 1.99 -26.81
C LEU A 162 -14.30 2.53 -25.52
N THR A 163 -15.27 3.44 -25.61
CA THR A 163 -15.83 4.14 -24.44
C THR A 163 -16.96 3.35 -23.77
N ALA A 164 -17.91 2.81 -24.54
CA ALA A 164 -19.07 2.13 -23.95
C ALA A 164 -18.77 0.71 -23.50
N ASN A 165 -17.84 0.00 -24.16
CA ASN A 165 -17.48 -1.37 -23.77
C ASN A 165 -16.18 -1.42 -22.97
N LEU A 166 -15.05 -1.00 -23.56
CA LEU A 166 -13.74 -1.17 -22.93
C LEU A 166 -13.56 -0.25 -21.71
N TYR A 167 -13.78 1.05 -21.84
CA TYR A 167 -13.61 1.99 -20.74
C TYR A 167 -14.58 1.68 -19.61
N GLN A 168 -15.87 1.50 -19.93
CA GLN A 168 -16.88 1.17 -18.92
C GLN A 168 -16.58 -0.15 -18.19
N GLY A 169 -16.17 -1.21 -18.89
CA GLY A 169 -15.79 -2.47 -18.24
C GLY A 169 -14.53 -2.33 -17.38
N SER A 170 -13.51 -1.67 -17.92
CA SER A 170 -12.23 -1.47 -17.24
C SER A 170 -12.36 -0.57 -16.02
N ILE A 171 -13.19 0.48 -16.05
CA ILE A 171 -13.36 1.36 -14.88
C ILE A 171 -14.06 0.66 -13.73
N TYR A 172 -15.06 -0.21 -13.99
CA TYR A 172 -15.65 -1.03 -12.94
C TYR A 172 -14.62 -1.99 -12.34
N SER A 173 -13.76 -2.57 -13.18
CA SER A 173 -12.63 -3.38 -12.70
C SER A 173 -11.67 -2.55 -11.84
N CYS A 174 -11.22 -1.38 -12.30
CA CYS A 174 -10.31 -0.50 -11.56
C CYS A 174 -10.90 -0.03 -10.22
N LEU A 175 -12.21 0.22 -10.16
CA LEU A 175 -12.90 0.66 -8.94
C LEU A 175 -13.18 -0.49 -7.96
N ALA A 176 -13.34 -1.73 -8.45
CA ALA A 176 -13.59 -2.91 -7.63
C ALA A 176 -12.29 -3.59 -7.16
N VAL A 177 -11.21 -3.49 -7.94
CA VAL A 177 -9.92 -4.10 -7.60
C VAL A 177 -9.33 -3.37 -6.40
N ILE A 178 -9.12 -4.16 -5.34
CA ILE A 178 -8.45 -3.70 -4.14
C ILE A 178 -6.95 -3.93 -4.35
N LEU A 179 -6.19 -2.84 -4.43
CA LEU A 179 -4.76 -2.91 -4.62
C LEU A 179 -4.06 -3.00 -3.26
N PRO A 180 -3.17 -3.98 -3.04
CA PRO A 180 -2.32 -3.96 -1.87
C PRO A 180 -1.37 -2.74 -1.94
N PRO A 181 -1.05 -2.10 -0.82
CA PRO A 181 0.02 -1.11 -0.81
C PRO A 181 1.32 -1.74 -1.29
N GLN A 182 2.16 -0.95 -1.94
CA GLN A 182 3.47 -1.42 -2.36
C GLN A 182 4.29 -1.81 -1.11
N THR A 183 5.01 -2.92 -1.21
CA THR A 183 5.90 -3.42 -0.16
C THR A 183 7.25 -3.76 -0.78
N PRO A 184 8.38 -3.58 -0.05
CA PRO A 184 9.69 -3.98 -0.54
C PRO A 184 9.70 -5.49 -0.86
N LEU A 185 10.16 -5.86 -2.05
CA LEU A 185 10.19 -7.26 -2.49
C LEU A 185 11.44 -7.97 -1.96
N ASP A 186 12.51 -7.21 -1.79
CA ASP A 186 13.82 -7.68 -1.36
C ASP A 186 14.55 -6.72 -0.41
N PHE A 187 15.80 -7.06 -0.07
CA PHE A 187 16.61 -6.24 0.83
C PHE A 187 17.16 -4.97 0.19
N ASP A 188 17.37 -4.95 -1.12
CA ASP A 188 17.84 -3.75 -1.81
C ASP A 188 16.72 -2.70 -1.83
N ASP A 189 15.47 -3.12 -2.07
CA ASP A 189 14.27 -2.30 -1.91
C ASP A 189 14.15 -1.80 -0.47
N LEU A 190 14.33 -2.68 0.52
CA LEU A 190 14.23 -2.32 1.94
C LEU A 190 15.22 -1.20 2.33
N VAL A 191 16.41 -1.18 1.74
CA VAL A 191 17.42 -0.14 1.99
C VAL A 191 17.07 1.18 1.30
N THR A 192 16.51 1.10 0.10
CA THR A 192 16.15 2.30 -0.67
C THR A 192 14.93 3.00 -0.09
N TRP A 193 13.99 2.25 0.47
CA TRP A 193 12.79 2.81 1.08
C TRP A 193 13.07 3.39 2.47
N ASP A 194 12.41 4.50 2.81
CA ASP A 194 12.49 5.12 4.13
C ASP A 194 11.45 4.53 5.09
N LEU A 195 11.56 3.22 5.33
CA LEU A 195 10.67 2.49 6.26
C LEU A 195 11.33 2.28 7.63
N ALA A 196 10.51 2.24 8.68
CA ALA A 196 10.95 1.80 9.99
C ALA A 196 11.25 0.30 9.95
N ILE A 197 12.45 -0.09 10.39
CA ILE A 197 12.89 -1.48 10.44
C ILE A 197 12.94 -1.91 11.91
N ILE A 198 12.29 -3.02 12.22
CA ILE A 198 12.17 -3.54 13.57
C ILE A 198 12.80 -4.92 13.59
N SER A 199 13.77 -5.14 14.45
CA SER A 199 14.30 -6.48 14.69
C SER A 199 13.52 -7.16 15.81
N ASP A 200 12.95 -8.33 15.49
CA ASP A 200 12.39 -9.28 16.45
C ASP A 200 13.21 -10.58 16.52
N ALA A 201 14.45 -10.56 16.02
CA ALA A 201 15.42 -11.63 16.21
C ALA A 201 15.94 -11.63 17.66
N ARG A 202 15.19 -12.27 18.56
CA ARG A 202 15.48 -12.28 20.00
C ARG A 202 16.60 -13.27 20.33
N GLY A 203 17.51 -12.81 21.18
CA GLY A 203 18.44 -13.64 21.95
C GLY A 203 18.31 -13.26 23.42
N TYR A 204 18.99 -13.99 24.29
CA TYR A 204 19.05 -13.70 25.71
C TYR A 204 20.51 -13.50 26.15
N ASP A 205 20.80 -12.31 26.64
CA ASP A 205 22.11 -11.99 27.17
C ASP A 205 22.19 -12.47 28.62
N TYR A 206 22.99 -13.52 28.84
CA TYR A 206 23.21 -14.10 30.16
C TYR A 206 23.92 -13.14 31.13
N GLY A 207 24.76 -12.23 30.62
CA GLY A 207 25.48 -11.26 31.45
C GLY A 207 24.52 -10.24 32.06
N THR A 208 23.59 -9.74 31.26
CA THR A 208 22.56 -8.78 31.73
C THR A 208 21.27 -9.45 32.20
N GLN A 209 21.14 -10.77 32.04
CA GLN A 209 19.90 -11.53 32.24
C GLN A 209 18.69 -10.93 31.51
N SER A 210 18.94 -10.36 30.33
CA SER A 210 17.95 -9.61 29.58
C SER A 210 17.80 -10.15 28.17
N ARG A 211 16.60 -9.98 27.59
CA ARG A 211 16.42 -10.28 26.18
C ARG A 211 17.08 -9.17 25.38
N MET A 212 17.79 -9.53 24.31
CA MET A 212 18.40 -8.59 23.38
C MET A 212 18.06 -8.94 21.93
N SER A 213 18.21 -7.99 21.01
CA SER A 213 18.07 -8.22 19.57
C SER A 213 19.41 -8.69 18.98
N ILE A 214 19.51 -9.95 18.57
CA ILE A 214 20.72 -10.54 17.98
C ILE A 214 21.14 -9.73 16.75
N LEU A 215 20.19 -9.30 15.92
CA LEU A 215 20.50 -8.51 14.73
C LEU A 215 21.13 -7.16 15.08
N VAL A 216 20.64 -6.49 16.13
CA VAL A 216 21.07 -5.12 16.49
C VAL A 216 22.34 -5.10 17.30
N PHE A 217 22.49 -6.02 18.25
CA PHE A 217 23.59 -5.99 19.22
C PHE A 217 24.73 -6.95 18.86
N THR A 218 24.46 -7.98 18.06
CA THR A 218 25.48 -8.94 17.62
C THR A 218 25.77 -8.71 16.15
N ILE A 219 24.86 -9.11 15.26
CA ILE A 219 25.10 -9.16 13.81
C ILE A 219 25.52 -7.78 13.29
N ILE A 220 24.72 -6.71 13.40
CA ILE A 220 25.05 -5.40 12.80
C ILE A 220 26.41 -4.82 13.25
N PRO A 221 26.71 -4.68 14.56
CA PRO A 221 28.02 -4.21 15.06
C PRO A 221 29.20 -5.02 14.52
N GLU A 222 28.94 -6.31 14.40
CA GLU A 222 29.90 -7.28 13.95
C GLU A 222 30.20 -7.14 12.45
N LEU A 223 29.18 -6.84 11.63
CA LEU A 223 29.34 -6.38 10.23
C LEU A 223 30.08 -5.06 10.14
N LEU A 224 29.88 -4.16 11.11
CA LEU A 224 30.55 -2.86 11.14
C LEU A 224 32.06 -3.02 11.36
N SER A 225 32.45 -3.99 12.18
CA SER A 225 33.85 -4.23 12.55
C SER A 225 34.68 -4.98 11.51
N THR A 226 34.05 -5.60 10.51
CA THR A 226 34.75 -6.48 9.54
C THR A 226 35.39 -5.65 8.41
N PRO A 227 36.74 -5.67 8.24
CA PRO A 227 37.42 -4.96 7.17
C PRO A 227 37.15 -5.60 5.79
N GLY A 228 37.27 -4.82 4.70
CA GLY A 228 37.19 -5.35 3.32
C GLY A 228 35.77 -5.54 2.74
N ILE A 229 34.75 -5.01 3.41
CA ILE A 229 33.35 -5.09 2.95
C ILE A 229 33.11 -4.23 1.70
N SER A 230 32.30 -4.74 0.76
CA SER A 230 31.92 -4.02 -0.47
C SER A 230 31.20 -2.69 -0.17
N SER A 231 31.39 -1.68 -1.03
CA SER A 231 30.79 -0.34 -0.86
C SER A 231 29.26 -0.37 -0.81
N LYS A 232 28.61 -1.22 -1.63
CA LYS A 232 27.14 -1.45 -1.62
C LYS A 232 26.68 -1.85 -0.22
N PHE A 233 27.43 -2.74 0.41
CA PHE A 233 27.09 -3.28 1.70
C PHE A 233 27.42 -2.34 2.85
N ALA A 234 28.47 -1.52 2.71
CA ALA A 234 28.74 -0.43 3.64
C ALA A 234 27.57 0.59 3.68
N LYS A 235 26.89 0.83 2.54
CA LYS A 235 25.68 1.65 2.47
C LYS A 235 24.50 0.99 3.19
N LEU A 236 24.16 -0.25 2.82
CA LEU A 236 23.14 -1.08 3.51
C LEU A 236 23.35 -1.05 5.03
N ARG A 237 24.60 -1.22 5.47
CA ARG A 237 25.02 -1.25 6.86
C ARG A 237 24.77 0.07 7.59
N LYS A 238 25.16 1.21 7.01
CA LYS A 238 24.88 2.54 7.60
C LYS A 238 23.37 2.81 7.68
N THR A 239 22.62 2.43 6.66
CA THR A 239 21.16 2.59 6.64
C THR A 239 20.49 1.74 7.72
N LEU A 240 20.87 0.47 7.85
CA LEU A 240 20.32 -0.41 8.88
C LEU A 240 20.66 0.08 10.28
N GLN A 241 21.91 0.48 10.54
CA GLN A 241 22.28 0.99 11.86
C GLN A 241 21.45 2.23 12.27
N ALA A 242 21.13 3.11 11.32
CA ALA A 242 20.34 4.31 11.60
C ALA A 242 18.84 4.05 11.77
N ARG A 243 18.29 2.99 11.15
CA ARG A 243 16.84 2.76 11.05
C ARG A 243 16.34 1.55 11.84
N VAL A 244 17.20 0.58 12.15
CA VAL A 244 16.80 -0.65 12.84
C VAL A 244 16.59 -0.33 14.32
N THR A 245 15.39 -0.63 14.80
CA THR A 245 15.00 -0.56 16.21
C THR A 245 14.69 -1.96 16.72
N THR A 246 14.70 -2.16 18.04
CA THR A 246 14.33 -3.46 18.62
C THR A 246 12.85 -3.50 18.97
N SER A 247 12.20 -4.65 18.73
CA SER A 247 10.83 -4.93 19.19
C SER A 247 10.69 -4.92 20.73
N GLN A 248 11.81 -4.96 21.45
CA GLN A 248 11.87 -4.94 22.91
C GLN A 248 11.70 -3.53 23.50
N ASP A 249 11.88 -2.47 22.70
CA ASP A 249 11.54 -1.12 23.12
C ASP A 249 10.02 -1.04 23.39
N PRO A 250 9.57 -0.68 24.60
CA PRO A 250 8.16 -0.61 24.94
C PRO A 250 7.33 0.28 24.02
N ARG A 251 7.92 1.35 23.45
CA ARG A 251 7.25 2.26 22.51
C ARG A 251 7.04 1.58 21.16
N VAL A 252 8.06 0.89 20.66
CA VAL A 252 8.00 0.13 19.41
C VAL A 252 7.01 -1.03 19.55
N TYR A 253 7.08 -1.78 20.66
CA TYR A 253 6.12 -2.84 20.95
C TYR A 253 4.68 -2.34 20.99
N LYS A 254 4.43 -1.21 21.66
CA LYS A 254 3.11 -0.57 21.71
C LYS A 254 2.64 -0.12 20.32
N MET A 255 3.54 0.43 19.50
CA MET A 255 3.25 0.79 18.12
C MET A 255 2.83 -0.44 17.30
N ILE A 256 3.64 -1.50 17.27
CA ILE A 256 3.32 -2.75 16.56
C ILE A 256 1.97 -3.29 17.02
N LYS A 257 1.76 -3.39 18.33
CA LYS A 257 0.51 -3.89 18.92
C LYS A 257 -0.70 -3.07 18.49
N ASN A 258 -0.59 -1.75 18.49
CA ASN A 258 -1.67 -0.86 18.08
C ASN A 258 -1.95 -0.97 16.58
N SER A 259 -0.92 -0.88 15.74
CA SER A 259 -1.07 -0.95 14.28
C SER A 259 -1.65 -2.30 13.84
N VAL A 260 -1.18 -3.41 14.42
CA VAL A 260 -1.65 -4.76 14.08
C VAL A 260 -3.08 -5.02 14.56
N ARG A 261 -3.48 -4.51 15.74
CA ARG A 261 -4.84 -4.73 16.29
C ARG A 261 -5.89 -3.79 15.74
N GLU A 262 -5.50 -2.68 15.14
CA GLU A 262 -6.44 -1.68 14.67
C GLU A 262 -7.13 -2.13 13.38
N ASN A 263 -8.44 -2.37 13.47
CA ASN A 263 -9.32 -2.76 12.36
C ASN A 263 -9.87 -1.58 11.55
N SER A 264 -9.37 -0.37 11.79
CA SER A 264 -9.85 0.83 11.09
C SER A 264 -9.22 0.95 9.70
N THR A 265 -9.83 1.77 8.85
CA THR A 265 -9.24 2.21 7.57
C THR A 265 -8.19 3.30 7.76
N ARG A 266 -7.87 3.68 9.00
CA ARG A 266 -6.86 4.69 9.29
C ARG A 266 -5.51 4.23 8.73
N SER A 267 -4.85 5.15 8.03
CA SER A 267 -3.50 4.94 7.55
C SER A 267 -2.52 4.90 8.73
N HIS A 268 -1.73 3.83 8.78
CA HIS A 268 -0.58 3.68 9.65
C HIS A 268 0.70 3.73 8.82
N PRO A 269 1.84 4.16 9.42
CA PRO A 269 3.12 4.03 8.76
C PRO A 269 3.39 2.56 8.46
N THR A 270 3.83 2.27 7.24
CA THR A 270 4.35 0.95 6.87
C THR A 270 5.65 0.71 7.63
N PHE A 271 5.81 -0.48 8.19
CA PHE A 271 7.05 -0.88 8.85
C PHE A 271 7.41 -2.32 8.51
N VAL A 272 8.67 -2.66 8.70
CA VAL A 272 9.23 -3.97 8.39
C VAL A 272 9.72 -4.61 9.67
N ILE A 273 9.39 -5.89 9.87
CA ILE A 273 9.88 -6.68 10.99
C ILE A 273 10.82 -7.74 10.44
N ILE A 274 12.08 -7.73 10.87
CA ILE A 274 13.08 -8.76 10.59
C ILE A 274 13.04 -9.78 11.72
N LEU A 275 12.84 -11.05 11.38
CA LEU A 275 12.71 -12.16 12.31
C LEU A 275 13.28 -13.46 11.70
N PRO A 276 13.57 -14.48 12.52
CA PRO A 276 13.97 -15.79 12.01
C PRO A 276 12.92 -16.39 11.07
N SER A 277 13.36 -17.08 10.02
CA SER A 277 12.47 -17.64 9.00
C SER A 277 11.45 -18.63 9.56
N HIS A 278 11.79 -19.37 10.61
CA HIS A 278 10.86 -20.29 11.28
C HIS A 278 9.71 -19.57 12.01
N ASP A 279 9.88 -18.31 12.39
CA ASP A 279 8.86 -17.52 13.11
C ASP A 279 7.89 -16.77 12.19
N ILE A 280 8.20 -16.69 10.88
CA ILE A 280 7.43 -15.86 9.93
C ILE A 280 5.99 -16.34 9.81
N GLY A 281 5.76 -17.64 9.63
CA GLY A 281 4.42 -18.19 9.45
C GLY A 281 3.51 -17.88 10.64
N ASN A 282 4.00 -18.13 11.85
CA ASN A 282 3.23 -17.90 13.08
C ASN A 282 3.01 -16.41 13.36
N THR A 283 3.99 -15.57 13.04
CA THR A 283 3.85 -14.12 13.18
C THR A 283 2.81 -13.56 12.21
N ILE A 284 2.84 -13.97 10.93
CA ILE A 284 1.84 -13.58 9.94
C ILE A 284 0.44 -14.04 10.36
N ASN A 285 0.29 -15.30 10.76
CA ASN A 285 -0.98 -15.85 11.21
C ASN A 285 -1.51 -15.12 12.45
N GLY A 286 -0.64 -14.89 13.44
CA GLY A 286 -0.98 -14.14 14.64
C GLY A 286 -1.42 -12.71 14.35
N TYR A 287 -0.77 -12.04 13.40
CA TYR A 287 -1.14 -10.67 13.03
C TYR A 287 -2.39 -10.60 12.15
N LYS A 288 -2.59 -11.54 11.21
CA LYS A 288 -3.83 -11.68 10.42
C LYS A 288 -5.05 -11.93 11.31
N LEU A 289 -4.88 -12.65 12.42
CA LEU A 289 -5.95 -12.88 13.41
C LEU A 289 -6.17 -11.66 14.31
N ALA A 290 -5.14 -10.85 14.53
CA ALA A 290 -5.21 -9.68 15.39
C ALA A 290 -5.86 -8.45 14.75
N GLY A 291 -5.79 -8.30 13.43
CA GLY A 291 -6.49 -7.23 12.73
C GLY A 291 -6.51 -7.37 11.22
N ASN A 292 -6.88 -6.31 10.52
CA ASN A 292 -7.08 -6.29 9.07
C ASN A 292 -5.86 -5.81 8.26
N ARG A 293 -4.68 -5.70 8.88
CA ARG A 293 -3.48 -5.21 8.18
C ARG A 293 -3.06 -6.15 7.05
N TYR A 294 -2.47 -5.57 6.01
CA TYR A 294 -1.84 -6.35 4.95
C TYR A 294 -0.42 -6.71 5.38
N ILE A 295 -0.10 -8.00 5.30
CA ILE A 295 1.16 -8.53 5.82
C ILE A 295 1.75 -9.47 4.78
N VAL A 296 2.96 -9.15 4.35
CA VAL A 296 3.65 -9.85 3.28
C VAL A 296 5.03 -10.27 3.74
N ALA A 297 5.36 -11.56 3.58
CA ALA A 297 6.72 -12.05 3.74
C ALA A 297 7.59 -11.67 2.54
N SER A 298 8.86 -11.35 2.79
CA SER A 298 9.84 -11.19 1.72
C SER A 298 9.94 -12.48 0.90
N ARG A 299 10.03 -12.34 -0.43
CA ARG A 299 10.20 -13.50 -1.32
C ARG A 299 11.65 -13.97 -1.36
N LEU A 300 12.58 -13.03 -1.22
CA LEU A 300 14.00 -13.30 -1.20
C LEU A 300 14.53 -13.38 0.22
N ALA A 301 15.52 -14.25 0.39
CA ALA A 301 16.21 -14.44 1.66
C ALA A 301 17.05 -13.21 2.01
N SER A 302 17.11 -12.84 3.29
CA SER A 302 18.07 -11.81 3.70
C SER A 302 19.52 -12.30 3.58
N PRO A 303 20.50 -11.37 3.46
CA PRO A 303 21.90 -11.72 3.59
C PRO A 303 22.29 -12.10 5.03
N PHE A 304 21.40 -11.95 6.00
CA PHE A 304 21.64 -12.28 7.39
C PHE A 304 21.19 -13.71 7.69
N SER A 305 22.08 -14.48 8.28
CA SER A 305 21.80 -15.81 8.79
C SER A 305 22.36 -15.91 10.19
N MET A 306 21.67 -16.68 11.03
CA MET A 306 22.15 -17.09 12.33
C MET A 306 22.37 -18.60 12.32
N VAL A 307 23.41 -19.03 13.03
CA VAL A 307 23.69 -20.45 13.23
C VAL A 307 23.39 -20.77 14.68
N MET A 308 22.48 -21.69 14.90
CA MET A 308 22.14 -22.19 16.22
C MET A 308 22.78 -23.56 16.41
N PHE A 309 23.42 -23.76 17.55
CA PHE A 309 24.01 -25.03 17.93
C PHE A 309 23.19 -25.63 19.05
N PHE A 310 22.78 -26.88 18.87
CA PHE A 310 22.26 -27.68 19.96
C PHE A 310 23.40 -28.52 20.49
N ALA A 311 23.76 -28.23 21.73
CA ALA A 311 24.79 -28.92 22.46
C ALA A 311 24.16 -29.57 23.70
N GLY A 312 24.73 -30.69 24.10
CA GLY A 312 24.37 -31.34 25.35
C GLY A 312 25.56 -32.09 25.93
N TYR A 313 25.45 -32.42 27.20
CA TYR A 313 26.50 -33.13 27.92
C TYR A 313 26.92 -34.41 27.22
N ARG A 314 28.24 -34.58 27.05
CA ARG A 314 28.82 -35.82 26.56
C ARG A 314 28.87 -36.83 27.69
N ASN A 315 27.83 -37.63 27.82
CA ASN A 315 27.79 -38.77 28.73
C ASN A 315 27.64 -40.10 27.96
N LEU A 316 27.54 -41.23 28.68
CA LEU A 316 27.39 -42.56 28.08
C LEU A 316 26.11 -42.71 27.22
N VAL A 317 25.10 -41.86 27.46
CA VAL A 317 23.82 -41.87 26.74
C VAL A 317 23.88 -41.01 25.47
N HIS A 318 24.84 -40.08 25.37
CA HIS A 318 24.94 -39.13 24.27
C HIS A 318 24.86 -39.78 22.87
N PRO A 319 25.62 -40.85 22.54
CA PRO A 319 25.54 -41.47 21.21
C PRO A 319 24.15 -42.03 20.87
N TYR A 320 23.44 -42.55 21.87
CA TYR A 320 22.07 -43.05 21.71
C TYR A 320 21.10 -41.89 21.50
N PHE A 321 21.23 -40.83 22.30
CA PHE A 321 20.43 -39.62 22.16
C PHE A 321 20.59 -38.98 20.77
N VAL A 322 21.82 -38.77 20.30
CA VAL A 322 22.06 -38.18 18.97
C VAL A 322 21.48 -39.06 17.85
N LYS A 323 21.59 -40.38 17.98
CA LYS A 323 21.03 -41.32 17.02
C LYS A 323 19.50 -41.26 16.98
N ASP A 324 18.85 -41.27 18.14
CA ASP A 324 17.38 -41.25 18.21
C ASP A 324 16.80 -39.86 17.92
N TRP A 325 17.52 -38.79 18.29
CA TRP A 325 17.20 -37.43 17.86
C TRP A 325 17.20 -37.34 16.34
N ARG A 326 18.26 -37.80 15.67
CA ARG A 326 18.31 -37.81 14.21
C ARG A 326 17.15 -38.59 13.59
N ARG A 327 16.76 -39.74 14.16
CA ARG A 327 15.58 -40.50 13.71
C ARG A 327 14.28 -39.70 13.84
N ILE A 328 14.12 -38.96 14.94
CA ILE A 328 13.00 -38.03 15.12
C ILE A 328 12.98 -36.97 14.01
N GLN A 329 14.13 -36.36 13.69
CA GLN A 329 14.23 -35.36 12.63
C GLN A 329 13.93 -35.95 11.24
N GLU A 330 14.55 -37.11 10.93
CA GLU A 330 14.37 -37.83 9.66
C GLU A 330 12.91 -38.28 9.47
N SER A 331 12.20 -38.61 10.55
CA SER A 331 10.77 -38.95 10.52
C SER A 331 9.83 -37.74 10.37
N GLY A 332 10.35 -36.51 10.47
CA GLY A 332 9.55 -35.27 10.42
C GLY A 332 8.79 -34.96 11.71
N LEU A 333 8.97 -35.75 12.78
CA LEU A 333 8.28 -35.54 14.06
C LEU A 333 8.68 -34.22 14.74
N GLU A 334 9.93 -33.77 14.59
CA GLU A 334 10.39 -32.46 15.10
C GLU A 334 9.55 -31.32 14.53
N SER A 335 9.42 -31.26 13.20
CA SER A 335 8.61 -30.24 12.51
C SER A 335 7.13 -30.27 12.92
N LEU A 336 6.58 -31.48 13.14
CA LEU A 336 5.22 -31.65 13.64
C LEU A 336 5.07 -31.10 15.07
N TRP A 337 6.03 -31.38 15.96
CA TRP A 337 6.03 -30.84 17.32
C TRP A 337 6.15 -29.32 17.33
N ASP A 338 7.06 -28.76 16.54
CA ASP A 338 7.21 -27.31 16.40
C ASP A 338 5.89 -26.67 15.95
N THR A 339 5.23 -27.27 14.97
CA THR A 339 3.90 -26.82 14.50
C THR A 339 2.88 -26.81 15.64
N TYR A 340 2.80 -27.88 16.46
CA TYR A 340 1.85 -27.94 17.57
C TYR A 340 2.20 -26.97 18.71
N ILE A 341 3.47 -26.80 19.03
CA ILE A 341 3.94 -25.84 20.03
C ILE A 341 3.53 -24.42 19.60
N GLU A 342 3.70 -24.11 18.32
CA GLU A 342 3.36 -22.81 17.75
C GLU A 342 1.85 -22.56 17.72
N ILE A 343 1.05 -23.55 17.34
CA ILE A 343 -0.41 -23.50 17.47
C ILE A 343 -0.79 -23.27 18.94
N GLY A 344 -0.18 -24.00 19.88
CA GLY A 344 -0.42 -23.82 21.32
C GLY A 344 -0.09 -22.41 21.81
N ARG A 345 1.05 -21.84 21.40
CA ARG A 345 1.46 -20.46 21.71
C ARG A 345 0.47 -19.44 21.15
N LEU A 346 0.03 -19.63 19.90
CA LEU A 346 -0.96 -18.78 19.24
C LEU A 346 -2.31 -18.81 19.97
N LEU A 347 -2.81 -20.01 20.26
CA LEU A 347 -4.07 -20.22 20.97
C LEU A 347 -4.06 -19.62 22.37
N ASN A 348 -2.97 -19.80 23.12
CA ASN A 348 -2.81 -19.19 24.44
C ASN A 348 -2.89 -17.65 24.35
N ARG A 349 -2.18 -17.04 23.39
CA ARG A 349 -2.20 -15.59 23.16
C ARG A 349 -3.59 -15.05 22.81
N ILE A 350 -4.35 -15.77 21.99
CA ILE A 350 -5.69 -15.37 21.55
C ILE A 350 -6.71 -15.55 22.68
N SER A 351 -6.63 -16.66 23.42
CA SER A 351 -7.51 -16.93 24.56
C SER A 351 -7.48 -15.80 25.59
N PHE A 352 -6.29 -15.23 25.82
CA PHE A 352 -6.08 -14.16 26.79
C PHE A 352 -6.56 -12.77 26.31
N HIS A 353 -6.75 -12.56 25.00
CA HIS A 353 -6.93 -11.21 24.45
C HIS A 353 -8.15 -10.98 23.57
N GLN A 354 -8.73 -12.01 22.95
CA GLN A 354 -9.72 -11.84 21.88
C GLN A 354 -11.04 -12.60 22.12
N GLY A 355 -11.17 -13.27 23.25
CA GLY A 355 -12.38 -13.99 23.65
C GLY A 355 -12.55 -15.36 22.97
N LYS A 356 -13.59 -16.08 23.40
CA LYS A 356 -13.82 -17.49 23.02
C LYS A 356 -14.08 -17.70 21.52
N GLN A 357 -14.79 -16.76 20.86
CA GLN A 357 -15.12 -16.91 19.44
C GLN A 357 -13.87 -16.91 18.54
N LYS A 358 -12.96 -15.95 18.75
CA LYS A 358 -11.69 -15.89 18.01
C LYS A 358 -10.77 -17.07 18.32
N TYR A 359 -10.81 -17.56 19.55
CA TYR A 359 -10.12 -18.80 19.92
C TYR A 359 -10.62 -19.98 19.08
N PHE A 360 -11.93 -20.23 19.01
CA PHE A 360 -12.49 -21.33 18.22
C PHE A 360 -12.24 -21.17 16.71
N GLU A 361 -12.37 -19.94 16.18
CA GLU A 361 -12.01 -19.65 14.79
C GLU A 361 -10.53 -20.00 14.51
N THR A 362 -9.64 -19.70 15.46
CA THR A 362 -8.21 -20.04 15.33
C THR A 362 -7.98 -21.53 15.41
N VAL A 363 -8.61 -22.25 16.35
CA VAL A 363 -8.52 -23.72 16.43
C VAL A 363 -8.95 -24.33 15.09
N GLN A 364 -10.09 -23.90 14.55
CA GLN A 364 -10.54 -24.37 13.24
C GLN A 364 -9.47 -24.10 12.18
N ARG A 365 -9.01 -22.86 12.01
CA ARG A 365 -7.99 -22.51 11.00
C ARG A 365 -6.64 -23.21 11.18
N SER A 366 -6.23 -23.51 12.40
CA SER A 366 -4.95 -24.16 12.69
C SER A 366 -4.96 -25.66 12.43
N PHE A 367 -6.11 -26.33 12.60
CA PHE A 367 -6.23 -27.78 12.43
C PHE A 367 -6.96 -28.20 11.14
N SER A 368 -7.58 -27.25 10.43
CA SER A 368 -8.21 -27.52 9.15
C SER A 368 -7.61 -26.63 8.07
N ASP A 369 -7.45 -27.17 6.87
CA ASP A 369 -7.10 -26.43 5.65
C ASP A 369 -8.29 -25.57 5.19
N VAL A 370 -8.85 -24.76 6.09
CA VAL A 370 -9.90 -23.80 5.78
C VAL A 370 -9.30 -22.78 4.83
N LYS A 371 -9.61 -22.97 3.55
CA LYS A 371 -9.36 -21.97 2.51
C LYS A 371 -9.99 -20.66 2.97
N GLU A 372 -9.21 -19.57 2.91
CA GLU A 372 -9.73 -18.24 3.21
C GLU A 372 -11.02 -18.03 2.39
N THR A 373 -12.08 -17.54 3.02
CA THR A 373 -13.37 -17.32 2.34
C THR A 373 -13.12 -16.42 1.14
N ILE A 374 -13.37 -16.93 -0.06
CA ILE A 374 -13.20 -16.17 -1.31
C ILE A 374 -14.16 -14.98 -1.24
N ARG A 375 -13.62 -13.79 -1.00
CA ARG A 375 -14.39 -12.55 -1.09
C ARG A 375 -14.42 -12.15 -2.55
N PHE A 376 -15.59 -12.25 -3.16
CA PHE A 376 -15.80 -11.73 -4.50
C PHE A 376 -15.78 -10.20 -4.46
N HIS A 377 -14.77 -9.60 -5.09
CA HIS A 377 -14.62 -8.14 -5.18
C HIS A 377 -15.82 -7.46 -5.86
N GLU A 378 -16.55 -8.18 -6.69
CA GLU A 378 -17.79 -7.70 -7.33
C GLU A 378 -18.91 -7.37 -6.34
N SER A 379 -18.90 -7.99 -5.15
CA SER A 379 -19.92 -7.76 -4.13
C SER A 379 -19.66 -6.53 -3.26
N THR A 380 -18.46 -5.94 -3.33
CA THR A 380 -18.14 -4.75 -2.52
C THR A 380 -18.68 -3.49 -3.22
N PRO A 381 -19.59 -2.74 -2.59
CA PRO A 381 -20.13 -1.53 -3.19
C PRO A 381 -19.01 -0.49 -3.38
N VAL A 382 -19.02 0.20 -4.52
CA VAL A 382 -18.08 1.29 -4.80
C VAL A 382 -18.33 2.43 -3.81
N SER A 383 -17.31 2.77 -3.02
CA SER A 383 -17.42 3.84 -2.03
C SER A 383 -17.58 5.20 -2.71
N VAL A 384 -18.52 6.02 -2.24
CA VAL A 384 -18.71 7.42 -2.69
C VAL A 384 -17.43 8.25 -2.55
N TYR A 385 -16.57 7.89 -1.59
CA TYR A 385 -15.27 8.54 -1.42
C TYR A 385 -14.39 8.44 -2.67
N LEU A 386 -14.48 7.33 -3.41
CA LEU A 386 -13.73 7.14 -4.65
C LEU A 386 -14.17 8.12 -5.74
N ILE A 387 -15.47 8.44 -5.81
CA ILE A 387 -16.06 9.29 -6.86
C ILE A 387 -15.93 10.79 -6.53
N ARG A 388 -15.60 11.14 -5.28
CA ARG A 388 -15.47 12.53 -4.80
C ARG A 388 -14.60 13.45 -5.69
N PRO A 389 -13.44 13.02 -6.23
CA PRO A 389 -12.63 13.86 -7.11
C PRO A 389 -13.34 14.28 -8.40
N ILE A 390 -14.20 13.41 -8.97
CA ILE A 390 -15.00 13.75 -10.15
C ILE A 390 -15.96 14.89 -9.84
N PHE A 391 -16.67 14.81 -8.72
CA PHE A 391 -17.57 15.90 -8.31
C PHE A 391 -16.82 17.23 -8.13
N ALA A 392 -15.58 17.18 -7.63
CA ALA A 392 -14.74 18.38 -7.53
C ALA A 392 -14.38 18.94 -8.91
N ILE A 393 -14.01 18.10 -9.88
CA ILE A 393 -13.74 18.51 -11.26
C ILE A 393 -14.99 19.11 -11.91
N CYS A 394 -16.15 18.47 -11.78
CA CYS A 394 -17.42 19.01 -12.25
C CYS A 394 -17.71 20.39 -11.63
N GLY A 395 -17.49 20.54 -10.33
CA GLY A 395 -17.62 21.82 -9.63
C GLY A 395 -16.69 22.91 -10.19
N ILE A 396 -15.42 22.58 -10.44
CA ILE A 396 -14.45 23.51 -11.03
C ILE A 396 -14.89 23.92 -12.44
N ILE A 397 -15.31 22.97 -13.28
CA ILE A 397 -15.78 23.26 -14.64
C ILE A 397 -17.02 24.16 -14.61
N LEU A 398 -17.97 23.91 -13.71
CA LEU A 398 -19.16 24.75 -13.54
C LEU A 398 -18.80 26.18 -13.12
N VAL A 399 -17.86 26.34 -12.17
CA VAL A 399 -17.40 27.66 -11.74
C VAL A 399 -16.70 28.39 -12.89
N LEU A 400 -15.82 27.73 -13.64
CA LEU A 400 -15.15 28.32 -14.80
C LEU A 400 -16.16 28.71 -15.89
N GLY A 401 -17.14 27.86 -16.18
CA GLY A 401 -18.23 28.18 -17.11
C GLY A 401 -19.05 29.39 -16.66
N MET A 402 -19.36 29.48 -15.36
CA MET A 402 -20.05 30.62 -14.78
C MET A 402 -19.22 31.91 -14.88
N LEU A 403 -17.91 31.84 -14.61
CA LEU A 403 -17.01 32.97 -14.76
C LEU A 403 -16.90 33.44 -16.22
N GLY A 404 -16.80 32.50 -17.16
CA GLY A 404 -16.83 32.80 -18.60
C GLY A 404 -18.13 33.50 -19.01
N PHE A 405 -19.27 32.95 -18.59
CA PHE A 405 -20.59 33.55 -18.82
C PHE A 405 -20.69 34.97 -18.25
N LEU A 406 -20.23 35.19 -17.02
CA LEU A 406 -20.24 36.50 -16.36
C LEU A 406 -19.31 37.50 -17.06
N ALA A 407 -18.16 37.05 -17.55
CA ALA A 407 -17.22 37.89 -18.28
C ALA A 407 -17.80 38.34 -19.64
N GLU A 408 -18.40 37.42 -20.40
CA GLU A 408 -19.00 37.69 -21.70
C GLU A 408 -20.25 38.55 -21.59
N ASN A 409 -21.11 38.26 -20.60
CA ASN A 409 -22.37 38.95 -20.38
C ASN A 409 -22.26 40.11 -19.40
N ARG A 410 -21.06 40.61 -19.07
CA ARG A 410 -20.85 41.61 -18.03
C ARG A 410 -21.80 42.81 -18.13
N ASN A 411 -21.99 43.34 -19.35
CA ASN A 411 -22.87 44.49 -19.58
C ASN A 411 -24.34 44.16 -19.32
N ASN A 412 -24.79 43.00 -19.80
CA ASN A 412 -26.17 42.52 -19.61
C ASN A 412 -26.45 42.19 -18.15
N VAL A 413 -25.50 41.54 -17.47
CA VAL A 413 -25.58 41.23 -16.03
C VAL A 413 -25.63 42.52 -15.22
N VAL A 414 -24.76 43.50 -15.50
CA VAL A 414 -24.79 44.80 -14.80
C VAL A 414 -26.10 45.54 -15.05
N ALA A 415 -26.63 45.52 -16.27
CA ALA A 415 -27.92 46.14 -16.58
C ALA A 415 -29.08 45.43 -15.85
N GLY A 416 -29.09 44.10 -15.84
CA GLY A 416 -30.09 43.29 -15.12
C GLY A 416 -30.04 43.52 -13.61
N VAL A 417 -28.83 43.58 -13.02
CA VAL A 417 -28.64 43.89 -11.59
C VAL A 417 -29.14 45.31 -11.28
N LYS A 418 -28.85 46.30 -12.14
CA LYS A 418 -29.38 47.66 -11.99
C LYS A 418 -30.91 47.69 -12.00
N LEU A 419 -31.55 46.97 -12.92
CA LEU A 419 -33.02 46.86 -13.01
C LEU A 419 -33.61 46.19 -11.76
N LEU A 420 -32.99 45.11 -11.27
CA LEU A 420 -33.39 44.43 -10.03
C LEU A 420 -33.32 45.36 -8.83
N VAL A 421 -32.22 46.11 -8.68
CA VAL A 421 -32.05 47.09 -7.60
C VAL A 421 -33.09 48.21 -7.68
N GLN A 422 -33.38 48.71 -8.88
CA GLN A 422 -34.42 49.72 -9.09
C GLN A 422 -35.82 49.18 -8.74
N ALA A 423 -36.13 47.94 -9.12
CA ALA A 423 -37.39 47.28 -8.78
C ALA A 423 -37.53 47.08 -7.26
N MET A 424 -36.48 46.61 -6.59
CA MET A 424 -36.46 46.45 -5.12
C MET A 424 -36.62 47.79 -4.38
N HIS A 425 -36.02 48.85 -4.89
CA HIS A 425 -36.17 50.19 -4.32
C HIS A 425 -37.60 50.72 -4.49
N ALA A 426 -38.21 50.52 -5.66
CA ALA A 426 -39.60 50.90 -5.91
C ALA A 426 -40.59 50.13 -5.01
N THR A 427 -40.39 48.82 -4.82
CA THR A 427 -41.23 48.01 -3.92
C THR A 427 -41.07 48.43 -2.46
N LEU A 428 -39.86 48.75 -2.01
CA LEU A 428 -39.64 49.29 -0.66
C LEU A 428 -40.33 50.64 -0.45
N ILE A 429 -40.27 51.56 -1.41
CA ILE A 429 -41.01 52.84 -1.35
C ILE A 429 -42.51 52.59 -1.27
N TYR A 430 -43.03 51.66 -2.06
CA TYR A 430 -44.45 51.32 -2.05
C TYR A 430 -44.87 50.75 -0.69
N ILE A 431 -44.12 49.80 -0.15
CA ILE A 431 -44.36 49.24 1.20
C ILE A 431 -44.30 50.33 2.27
N TRP A 432 -43.33 51.24 2.20
CA TRP A 432 -43.21 52.37 3.13
C TRP A 432 -44.42 53.32 3.06
N LYS A 433 -44.90 53.65 1.87
CA LYS A 433 -46.11 54.48 1.69
C LYS A 433 -47.36 53.79 2.24
N VAL A 434 -47.52 52.49 1.98
CA VAL A 434 -48.61 51.69 2.55
C VAL A 434 -48.54 51.69 4.07
N PHE A 435 -47.34 51.50 4.64
CA PHE A 435 -47.11 51.56 6.07
C PHE A 435 -47.48 52.92 6.68
N GLN A 436 -47.04 54.04 6.09
CA GLN A 436 -47.43 55.39 6.54
C GLN A 436 -48.94 55.61 6.50
N THR A 437 -49.60 55.08 5.46
CA THR A 437 -51.06 55.16 5.33
C THR A 437 -51.76 54.39 6.46
N ILE A 438 -51.33 53.15 6.73
CA ILE A 438 -51.85 52.34 7.84
C ILE A 438 -51.64 53.05 9.18
N VAL A 439 -50.44 53.58 9.44
CA VAL A 439 -50.13 54.31 10.66
C VAL A 439 -51.04 55.54 10.82
N ALA A 440 -51.31 56.28 9.74
CA ALA A 440 -52.22 57.42 9.75
C ALA A 440 -53.68 57.03 10.02
N TYR A 441 -54.13 55.86 9.57
CA TYR A 441 -55.49 55.34 9.85
C TYR A 441 -55.62 54.73 11.26
N CYS A 442 -54.56 54.11 11.77
CA CYS A 442 -54.59 53.41 13.06
C CYS A 442 -54.25 54.31 14.25
N LEU A 443 -53.63 55.48 14.04
CA LEU A 443 -53.44 56.47 15.11
C LEU A 443 -54.78 57.18 15.38
N PRO A 444 -55.45 56.91 16.52
CA PRO A 444 -56.68 57.63 16.86
C PRO A 444 -56.36 59.12 16.93
N LYS A 445 -57.13 59.93 16.20
CA LYS A 445 -57.11 61.39 16.37
C LYS A 445 -57.39 61.67 17.85
N THR A 446 -56.36 62.03 18.60
CA THR A 446 -56.52 62.56 19.95
C THR A 446 -57.22 63.91 19.81
N SER A 447 -58.54 63.91 20.01
CA SER A 447 -59.34 65.12 20.13
C SER A 447 -58.82 65.91 21.33
N THR A 448 -58.19 67.04 21.05
CA THR A 448 -57.87 68.07 22.04
C THR A 448 -59.01 69.07 22.11
#